data_AF-A0A9X9A2W9-F1
#
_entry.id   AF-A0A9X9A2W9-F1
#
_cell.length_a   1.000
_cell.length_b   1.000
_cell.length_c   1.000
_cell.angle_alpha   90.00
_cell.angle_beta   90.00
_cell.angle_gamma   90.00
#
_symmetry.space_group_name_H-M   'P 1'
#
loop_
_entity.id
_entity.type
_entity.pdbx_description
1 polymer ?
#
loop_
_entity_poly.entity_id
_entity_poly.type
_entity_poly.pdbx_seq_one_letter_code
_entity_poly.pdbx_strand_id
1 'polypeptide(L)' 'WVIGGPVNNGGMIFRWARDQLGTSEIELAKRLGKDPYEVLTEIAAKVNPGSDGLLFHPYLAGERAPLWNANARG' A
#
# COMPACT_ATOMS: atom_id res chain seq x y z
N TRP A 1 -14.47 7.50 -28.07
CA TRP A 1 -14.44 7.90 -26.64
C TRP A 1 -13.36 7.13 -25.92
N VAL A 2 -12.72 7.75 -24.92
CA VAL A 2 -11.82 7.08 -23.97
C VAL A 2 -12.47 7.19 -22.59
N ILE A 3 -12.64 6.07 -21.90
CA ILE A 3 -13.17 6.01 -20.54
C ILE A 3 -11.99 5.72 -19.60
N GLY A 4 -11.84 6.49 -18.53
CA GLY A 4 -10.77 6.32 -17.55
C GLY A 4 -11.17 6.81 -16.15
N GLY A 5 -10.61 6.17 -15.13
CA GLY A 5 -10.81 6.53 -13.71
C GLY A 5 -9.46 6.74 -13.03
N PRO A 6 -9.15 7.95 -12.51
CA PRO A 6 -7.90 8.21 -11.83
C PRO A 6 -7.91 7.65 -10.39
N VAL A 7 -6.81 7.04 -9.97
CA VAL A 7 -6.58 6.60 -8.58
C VAL A 7 -5.36 7.34 -8.02
N ASN A 8 -5.53 8.03 -6.90
CA ASN A 8 -4.46 8.80 -6.25
C ASN A 8 -3.73 8.02 -5.14
N ASN A 9 -4.24 6.85 -4.76
CA ASN A 9 -3.76 6.12 -3.58
C ASN A 9 -2.75 5.00 -3.87
N GLY A 10 -2.43 4.67 -5.14
CA GLY A 10 -1.62 3.50 -5.53
C GLY A 10 -0.28 3.35 -4.78
N GLY A 11 0.78 4.02 -5.24
CA GLY A 11 2.10 3.91 -4.58
C GLY A 11 2.18 4.60 -3.21
N MET A 12 1.28 5.55 -2.96
CA MET A 12 1.21 6.30 -1.69
C MET A 12 0.88 5.39 -0.51
N ILE A 13 -0.05 4.44 -0.68
CA ILE A 13 -0.41 3.50 0.39
C ILE A 13 0.77 2.61 0.75
N PHE A 14 1.48 2.09 -0.24
CA PHE A 14 2.59 1.19 0.05
C PHE A 14 3.72 1.92 0.80
N ARG A 15 3.98 3.18 0.42
CA ARG A 15 4.88 4.05 1.19
C ARG A 15 4.38 4.28 2.61
N TRP A 16 3.10 4.60 2.80
CA TRP A 16 2.52 4.80 4.13
C TRP A 16 2.64 3.54 4.99
N ALA A 17 2.34 2.36 4.44
CA ALA A 17 2.46 1.09 5.15
C ALA A 17 3.92 0.81 5.56
N ARG A 18 4.88 1.05 4.65
CA ARG A 18 6.31 0.97 4.96
C ARG A 18 6.68 1.90 6.11
N ASP A 19 6.25 3.16 6.05
CA ASP A 19 6.68 4.19 7.00
C ASP A 19 6.01 4.04 8.38
N GLN A 20 4.77 3.55 8.44
CA GLN A 20 4.01 3.41 9.70
C GLN A 20 4.12 2.03 10.34
N LEU A 21 4.31 0.97 9.56
CA LEU A 21 4.30 -0.41 10.04
C LEU A 21 5.64 -1.13 9.83
N GLY A 22 6.42 -0.72 8.82
CA GLY A 22 7.60 -1.44 8.35
C GLY A 22 8.93 -1.02 9.01
N THR A 23 8.92 -0.46 10.23
CA THR A 23 10.15 0.06 10.87
C THR A 23 11.24 -1.02 10.97
N SER A 24 10.87 -2.24 11.37
CA SER A 24 11.81 -3.37 11.48
C SER A 24 12.38 -3.78 10.13
N GLU A 25 11.53 -3.80 9.09
CA GLU A 25 11.90 -4.18 7.73
C GLU A 25 12.80 -3.14 7.08
N ILE A 26 12.61 -1.85 7.36
CA ILE A 26 13.51 -0.79 6.94
C ILE A 26 14.91 -1.00 7.54
N GLU A 27 14.99 -1.28 8.84
CA GLU A 27 16.28 -1.52 9.50
C GLU A 27 16.95 -2.81 9.01
N LEU A 28 16.18 -3.87 8.77
CA LEU A 28 16.67 -5.10 8.15
C LEU A 28 17.22 -4.83 6.74
N ALA A 29 16.48 -4.10 5.91
CA ALA A 29 16.89 -3.74 4.57
C ALA A 29 18.21 -2.96 4.57
N LYS A 30 18.38 -2.00 5.49
CA LYS A 30 19.65 -1.28 5.69
C LYS A 30 20.81 -2.21 6.00
N ARG A 31 20.62 -3.17 6.91
CA ARG A 31 21.66 -4.15 7.29
C ARG A 31 22.03 -5.09 6.15
N LEU A 32 21.07 -5.42 5.30
CA LEU A 32 21.25 -6.31 4.16
C LEU A 32 21.67 -5.57 2.88
N GLY A 33 21.69 -4.24 2.87
CA GLY A 33 21.95 -3.44 1.66
C GLY A 33 20.86 -3.59 0.59
N LYS A 34 19.62 -3.88 0.99
CA LYS A 34 18.46 -4.07 0.11
C LYS A 34 17.53 -2.85 0.12
N ASP A 35 16.63 -2.78 -0.86
CA ASP A 35 15.53 -1.82 -0.81
C ASP A 35 14.45 -2.31 0.21
N PRO A 36 13.93 -1.45 1.10
CA PRO A 36 12.90 -1.84 2.06
C PRO A 36 11.62 -2.41 1.44
N TYR A 37 11.24 -1.98 0.23
CA TYR A 37 10.09 -2.52 -0.48
C TYR A 37 10.34 -3.95 -0.96
N GLU A 38 11.58 -4.34 -1.24
CA GLU A 38 11.91 -5.74 -1.55
C GLU A 38 11.68 -6.63 -0.32
N VAL A 39 12.16 -6.20 0.86
CA VAL A 39 11.93 -6.95 2.12
C VAL A 39 10.45 -7.07 2.41
N LEU A 40 9.68 -5.99 2.26
CA LEU A 40 8.23 -6.00 2.47
C LEU A 40 7.49 -6.89 1.47
N THR A 41 7.87 -6.87 0.19
CA THR A 41 7.25 -7.72 -0.83
C THR A 41 7.63 -9.19 -0.67
N GLU A 42 8.86 -9.51 -0.25
CA GLU A 42 9.31 -10.87 0.11
C GLU A 42 8.48 -11.45 1.28
N ILE A 43 8.08 -10.62 2.24
CA ILE A 43 7.19 -11.03 3.34
C ILE A 43 5.77 -11.24 2.80
N ALA A 44 5.23 -10.29 2.06
CA ALA A 44 3.87 -10.36 1.51
C ALA A 44 3.70 -11.55 0.55
N ALA A 45 4.73 -11.94 -0.19
CA ALA A 45 4.72 -13.07 -1.10
C ALA A 45 4.48 -14.43 -0.42
N LYS A 46 4.67 -14.51 0.90
CA LYS A 46 4.40 -15.73 1.70
C LYS A 46 2.94 -15.84 2.14
N VAL A 47 2.14 -14.79 1.95
CA VAL A 47 0.74 -14.75 2.33
C VAL A 47 -0.10 -15.40 1.23
N ASN A 48 -1.04 -16.26 1.61
CA ASN A 48 -1.96 -16.87 0.66
C ASN A 48 -2.88 -15.82 0.02
N PRO A 49 -3.29 -16.00 -1.25
CA PRO A 49 -4.29 -15.14 -1.87
C PRO A 49 -5.53 -14.99 -0.99
N GLY A 50 -6.02 -13.76 -0.85
CA GLY A 50 -7.15 -13.41 0.02
C GLY A 50 -6.77 -12.93 1.42
N SER A 51 -5.47 -12.99 1.79
CA SER A 51 -4.94 -12.39 3.03
C SER A 51 -5.72 -12.80 4.30
N ASP A 52 -6.15 -14.07 4.37
CA ASP A 52 -6.97 -14.63 5.46
C ASP A 52 -8.25 -13.82 5.76
N GLY A 53 -8.81 -13.15 4.73
CA GLY A 53 -10.01 -12.33 4.85
C GLY A 53 -9.76 -10.89 5.30
N LEU A 54 -8.50 -10.44 5.40
CA LEU A 54 -8.18 -9.06 5.71
C LEU A 54 -8.64 -8.12 4.57
N LEU A 55 -9.41 -7.10 4.94
CA LEU A 55 -9.87 -6.05 4.03
C LEU A 55 -9.29 -4.69 4.46
N PHE A 56 -8.92 -3.88 3.47
CA PHE A 56 -8.38 -2.54 3.68
C PHE A 56 -9.03 -1.56 2.71
N HIS A 57 -9.51 -0.43 3.23
CA HIS A 57 -10.06 0.65 2.41
C HIS A 57 -8.96 1.66 2.07
N PRO A 58 -8.55 1.78 0.79
CA PRO A 58 -7.35 2.53 0.40
C PRO A 58 -7.55 4.07 0.35
N TYR A 59 -8.47 4.65 1.13
CA TYR A 59 -8.89 6.04 0.97
C TYR A 59 -8.11 7.03 1.85
N LEU A 60 -6.80 6.80 2.03
CA LEU A 60 -5.97 7.62 2.92
C LEU A 60 -5.84 9.07 2.46
N ALA A 61 -5.90 9.33 1.15
CA ALA A 61 -5.89 10.68 0.57
C ALA A 61 -7.23 11.05 -0.10
N GLY A 62 -8.34 10.53 0.42
CA GLY A 62 -9.65 10.60 -0.26
C GLY A 62 -9.71 9.70 -1.49
N GLU A 63 -10.81 9.73 -2.24
CA GLU A 63 -10.98 8.91 -3.44
C GLU A 63 -11.39 9.77 -4.64
N ARG A 64 -10.65 9.62 -5.75
CA ARG A 64 -10.97 10.29 -7.00
C ARG A 64 -11.96 9.48 -7.82
N ALA A 65 -11.84 8.17 -7.94
CA ALA A 65 -12.80 7.35 -8.66
C ALA A 65 -12.94 5.97 -8.01
N PRO A 66 -14.15 5.40 -7.90
CA PRO A 66 -15.41 5.89 -8.47
C PRO A 66 -16.20 6.81 -7.54
N LEU A 67 -15.75 7.04 -6.31
CA LEU A 67 -16.55 7.71 -5.28
C LEU A 67 -16.52 9.24 -5.37
N TRP A 68 -15.52 9.82 -6.05
CA TRP A 68 -15.35 11.27 -6.21
C TRP A 68 -15.50 12.05 -4.90
N ASN A 69 -14.90 11.53 -3.82
CA ASN A 69 -15.05 12.05 -2.47
C ASN A 69 -13.69 12.34 -1.82
N ALA A 70 -13.33 13.63 -1.73
CA ALA A 70 -12.12 14.09 -1.05
C ALA A 70 -12.11 13.80 0.47
N ASN A 71 -13.29 13.57 1.05
CA ASN A 71 -13.47 13.25 2.46
C ASN A 71 -13.57 11.74 2.72
N ALA A 72 -13.43 10.87 1.70
CA ALA A 72 -13.35 9.43 1.94
C ALA A 72 -12.15 9.11 2.84
N ARG A 73 -12.33 8.15 3.75
CA ARG A 73 -11.32 7.66 4.69
C ARG A 73 -11.39 6.14 4.74
N GLY A 74 -10.33 5.51 5.20
CA GLY A 74 -10.23 4.07 5.36
C GLY A 74 -9.40 3.70 6.58
#